data_AF-A0A2V6XCG4-F1
#
_entry.id   AF-A0A2V6XCG4-F1
#
_cell.length_a   1.000
_cell.length_b   1.000
_cell.length_c   1.000
_cell.angle_alpha   90.00
_cell.angle_beta   90.00
_cell.angle_gamma   90.00
#
_symmetry.space_group_name_H-M   'P 1'
#
loop_
_entity.id
_entity.type
_entity.pdbx_description
1 polymer ?
#
loop_
_entity_poly.entity_id
_entity_poly.type
_entity_poly.pdbx_seq_one_letter_code
_entity_poly.pdbx_strand_id
1 'polypeptide(L)'
;MTYSREPRRRGDLKADVTTREQDTFPKLARVNAQRMPDRVAIREKDYGIWQSTTWGDYLAQARAIALGLASLGFRRGDKVAIVG
;
A
#
# COMPACT_ATOMS: atom_id res chain seq x y z
N MET A 1 -26.64 9.36 -38.34
CA MET A 1 -26.46 9.41 -36.87
C MET A 1 -24.99 9.08 -36.59
N THR A 2 -24.13 10.10 -36.64
CA THR A 2 -22.68 9.95 -36.81
C THR A 2 -22.01 10.17 -35.45
N TYR A 3 -21.36 9.14 -34.91
CA TYR A 3 -20.68 9.21 -33.61
C TYR A 3 -19.30 9.87 -33.80
N SER A 4 -19.24 11.18 -33.51
CA SER A 4 -17.99 11.94 -33.47
C SER A 4 -17.15 11.47 -32.28
N ARG A 5 -16.02 10.80 -32.54
CA ARG A 5 -15.02 10.50 -31.51
C ARG A 5 -14.19 11.75 -31.28
N GLU A 6 -14.56 12.52 -30.27
CA GLU A 6 -13.74 13.59 -29.76
C GLU A 6 -12.55 13.00 -28.96
N PRO A 7 -11.29 13.35 -29.27
CA PRO A 7 -10.15 12.85 -28.52
C PRO A 7 -10.15 13.52 -27.14
N ARG A 8 -10.40 12.72 -26.08
CA ARG A 8 -10.23 13.20 -24.70
C ARG A 8 -8.80 13.75 -24.55
N ARG A 9 -8.67 15.06 -24.35
CA ARG A 9 -7.41 15.69 -23.98
C ARG A 9 -6.88 15.01 -22.72
N ARG A 10 -5.79 14.27 -22.85
CA ARG A 10 -4.97 13.78 -21.73
C ARG A 10 -4.25 14.99 -21.13
N GLY A 11 -5.00 15.84 -20.44
CA GLY A 11 -4.47 16.95 -19.67
C GLY A 11 -3.82 16.44 -18.39
N ASP A 12 -2.53 16.71 -18.25
CA ASP A 12 -1.83 16.92 -16.99
C ASP A 12 -1.91 15.80 -15.95
N LEU A 13 -1.35 14.63 -16.27
CA LEU A 13 -0.68 13.84 -15.25
C LEU A 13 0.57 14.62 -14.84
N LYS A 14 0.44 15.54 -13.88
CA LYS A 14 1.60 15.92 -13.06
C LYS A 14 2.06 14.61 -12.42
N ALA A 15 3.09 14.00 -12.99
CA ALA A 15 3.88 13.03 -12.26
C ALA A 15 4.42 13.81 -11.06
N ASP A 16 3.75 13.65 -9.92
CA ASP A 16 4.29 14.09 -8.64
C ASP A 16 5.63 13.39 -8.53
N VAL A 17 6.71 14.16 -8.61
CA VAL A 17 8.05 13.64 -8.36
C VAL A 17 7.99 13.12 -6.93
N THR A 18 7.91 11.80 -6.76
CA THR A 18 7.95 11.16 -5.46
C THR A 18 9.22 11.66 -4.79
N THR A 19 9.05 12.56 -3.81
CA THR A 19 10.16 13.11 -3.04
C THR A 19 10.92 11.91 -2.45
N ARG A 20 12.24 11.98 -2.25
CA ARG A 20 13.03 10.87 -1.65
C ARG A 20 12.43 10.30 -0.34
N GLU A 21 11.57 11.08 0.32
CA GLU A 21 10.80 10.66 1.50
C GLU A 21 9.68 9.64 1.22
N GLN A 22 9.28 9.43 -0.03
CA GLN A 22 8.14 8.62 -0.47
C GLN A 22 8.48 7.75 -1.69
N ASP A 23 9.72 7.28 -1.76
CA ASP A 23 10.28 6.51 -2.89
C ASP A 23 10.08 4.98 -2.77
N THR A 24 9.44 4.48 -1.70
CA THR A 24 9.16 3.06 -1.49
C THR A 24 7.76 2.83 -0.98
N PHE A 25 7.18 1.66 -1.28
CA PHE A 25 5.84 1.30 -0.84
C PHE A 25 5.66 1.34 0.70
N PRO A 26 6.60 0.85 1.53
CA PRO A 26 6.46 0.97 2.98
C PRO A 26 6.45 2.43 3.47
N LYS A 27 7.21 3.33 2.83
CA LYS A 27 7.17 4.77 3.15
C LYS A 27 5.80 5.36 2.83
N LEU A 28 5.24 5.03 1.66
CA LEU A 28 3.89 5.46 1.27
C LEU A 28 2.80 4.92 2.22
N ALA A 29 2.86 3.63 2.58
CA ALA A 29 1.92 3.02 3.52
C ALA A 29 1.98 3.69 4.90
N ARG A 30 3.18 4.04 5.38
CA ARG A 30 3.36 4.80 6.63
C ARG A 30 2.73 6.20 6.55
N VAL A 31 2.92 6.91 5.44
CA VAL A 31 2.31 8.23 5.23
C VAL A 31 0.78 8.14 5.23
N ASN A 32 0.20 7.12 4.58
CA ASN A 32 -1.24 6.91 4.57
C ASN A 32 -1.78 6.60 5.96
N ALA A 33 -1.14 5.72 6.71
CA ALA A 33 -1.52 5.40 8.08
C ALA A 33 -1.46 6.61 9.03
N GLN A 34 -0.55 7.55 8.79
CA GLN A 34 -0.48 8.80 9.55
C GLN A 34 -1.58 9.79 9.15
N ARG A 35 -1.88 9.91 7.86
CA ARG A 35 -2.86 10.88 7.33
C ARG A 35 -4.31 10.44 7.46
N MET A 36 -4.56 9.14 7.37
CA MET A 36 -5.90 8.55 7.30
C MET A 36 -5.97 7.18 7.99
N PRO A 37 -5.64 7.10 9.30
CA PRO A 37 -5.53 5.82 10.02
C PRO A 37 -6.79 4.97 9.92
N ASP A 38 -7.97 5.57 10.06
CA ASP A 38 -9.26 4.85 10.11
C ASP A 38 -9.84 4.54 8.72
N ARG A 39 -9.20 4.99 7.64
CA ARG A 39 -9.66 4.66 6.28
C ARG A 39 -9.25 3.24 5.91
N VAL A 40 -10.15 2.54 5.23
CA VAL A 40 -9.90 1.19 4.71
C VAL A 40 -8.76 1.22 3.69
N ALA A 41 -7.72 0.43 3.95
CA ALA A 41 -6.58 0.21 3.07
C ALA A 41 -6.80 -1.00 2.16
N ILE A 42 -7.25 -2.10 2.75
CA ILE A 42 -7.40 -3.40 2.07
C ILE A 42 -8.78 -3.97 2.39
N ARG A 43 -9.39 -4.63 1.41
CA ARG A 43 -10.53 -5.52 1.60
C ARG A 43 -10.18 -6.90 1.08
N GLU A 44 -10.39 -7.88 1.93
CA GLU A 44 -10.12 -9.28 1.62
C GLU A 44 -11.39 -10.09 1.88
N LYS A 45 -11.60 -11.12 1.06
CA LYS A 45 -12.73 -12.03 1.23
C LYS A 45 -12.22 -13.32 1.86
N ASP A 46 -12.66 -13.57 3.08
CA ASP A 46 -12.31 -14.78 3.83
C ASP A 46 -13.59 -15.56 4.21
N TYR A 47 -13.63 -16.85 3.91
CA TYR A 47 -14.81 -17.73 4.06
C TYR A 47 -16.14 -17.16 3.54
N GLY A 48 -16.10 -16.34 2.49
CA GLY A 48 -17.31 -15.71 1.94
C GLY A 48 -17.61 -14.30 2.47
N ILE A 49 -16.94 -13.87 3.54
CA ILE A 49 -17.19 -12.61 4.24
C ILE A 49 -16.12 -11.58 3.86
N TRP A 50 -16.54 -10.35 3.54
CA TRP A 50 -15.61 -9.25 3.27
C TRP A 50 -15.10 -8.63 4.57
N GLN A 51 -13.81 -8.79 4.82
CA GLN A 51 -13.09 -8.13 5.91
C GLN A 51 -12.45 -6.84 5.39
N SER A 52 -12.43 -5.80 6.21
CA SER A 52 -11.78 -4.53 5.90
C SER A 52 -10.67 -4.26 6.90
N THR A 53 -9.48 -3.94 6.41
CA THR A 53 -8.33 -3.54 7.25
C THR A 53 -8.07 -2.06 7.03
N THR A 54 -7.97 -1.28 8.11
CA THR A 54 -7.66 0.15 8.03
C THR A 54 -6.17 0.38 7.76
N TRP A 55 -5.79 1.59 7.34
CA TRP A 55 -4.38 1.94 7.16
C TRP A 55 -3.59 1.85 8.48
N GLY A 56 -4.21 2.23 9.60
CA GLY A 56 -3.63 2.11 10.93
C GLY A 56 -3.32 0.65 11.28
N ASP A 57 -4.30 -0.24 11.09
CA ASP A 57 -4.16 -1.67 11.36
C ASP A 57 -3.10 -2.31 10.46
N TYR A 58 -3.13 -1.99 9.16
CA TYR A 58 -2.18 -2.52 8.19
C TYR A 58 -0.73 -2.17 8.57
N LEU A 59 -0.47 -0.90 8.91
CA LEU A 59 0.88 -0.49 9.33
C LEU A 59 1.29 -1.16 10.64
N ALA A 60 0.38 -1.30 11.61
CA ALA A 60 0.66 -1.96 12.88
C ALA A 60 1.05 -3.43 12.68
N GLN A 61 0.30 -4.18 11.86
CA GLN A 61 0.58 -5.58 11.54
C GLN A 61 1.91 -5.73 10.79
N ALA A 62 2.14 -4.93 9.74
CA ALA A 62 3.39 -4.95 8.99
C ALA A 62 4.61 -4.65 9.89
N ARG A 63 4.47 -3.70 10.83
CA ARG A 63 5.52 -3.37 11.79
C ARG A 63 5.78 -4.52 12.76
N ALA A 64 4.74 -5.17 13.28
CA ALA A 64 4.88 -6.31 14.18
C ALA A 64 5.66 -7.46 13.51
N ILE A 65 5.33 -7.79 12.25
CA ILE A 65 6.03 -8.81 11.47
C ILE A 65 7.50 -8.42 11.26
N ALA A 66 7.76 -7.18 10.83
CA ALA A 66 9.13 -6.72 10.59
C ALA A 66 9.99 -6.73 11.87
N LEU A 67 9.42 -6.34 13.01
CA LEU A 67 10.12 -6.38 14.30
C LEU A 67 10.35 -7.82 14.78
N GLY A 68 9.40 -8.72 14.56
CA GLY A 68 9.57 -10.15 14.84
C GLY A 68 10.67 -10.79 14.00
N LEU A 69 10.74 -10.47 12.70
CA LEU A 69 11.85 -10.93 11.85
C LEU A 69 13.18 -10.37 12.33
N ALA A 70 13.24 -9.08 12.66
CA ALA A 70 14.45 -8.46 13.19
C ALA A 70 14.92 -9.12 14.51
N SER A 71 13.99 -9.49 15.40
CA SER A 71 14.34 -10.17 16.67
C SER A 71 14.84 -11.59 16.46
N LEU A 72 14.43 -12.27 15.39
CA LEU A 72 14.97 -13.57 14.95
C LEU A 72 16.33 -13.46 14.22
N GLY A 73 16.86 -12.25 14.07
CA GLY A 73 18.15 -12.01 13.45
C GLY A 73 18.11 -11.81 11.93
N PHE A 74 16.93 -11.53 11.35
CA PHE A 74 16.78 -11.19 9.93
C PHE A 74 17.52 -9.89 9.59
N ARG A 75 18.30 -9.92 8.51
CA ARG A 75 19.21 -8.85 8.10
C ARG A 75 18.97 -8.40 6.66
N ARG A 76 19.54 -7.24 6.33
CA ARG A 76 19.60 -6.77 4.96
C ARG A 76 20.33 -7.81 4.09
N GLY A 77 19.69 -8.22 3.00
CA GLY A 77 20.21 -9.23 2.08
C GLY A 77 19.61 -10.62 2.30
N ASP A 78 18.97 -10.85 3.44
CA ASP A 78 18.22 -12.09 3.68
C ASP A 78 16.97 -12.15 2.79
N LYS A 79 16.52 -13.36 2.52
CA LYS A 79 15.41 -13.66 1.61
C LYS A 79 14.24 -14.18 2.44
N VAL A 80 13.05 -13.66 2.18
CA VAL A 80 11.79 -14.16 2.75
C VAL A 80 10.93 -14.70 1.62
N ALA A 81 10.26 -15.82 1.88
CA ALA A 81 9.27 -16.39 0.97
C ALA A 81 7.91 -16.38 1.68
N ILE A 82 6.85 -16.07 0.93
CA ILE A 82 5.46 -16.20 1.37
C ILE A 82 4.91 -17.44 0.68
N VAL A 83 4.38 -18.39 1.45
CA VAL A 83 3.74 -19.60 0.95
C VAL A 83 2.30 -19.61 1.42
N GLY A 84 1.38 -19.82 0.49
CA GLY A 84 -0.08 -19.83 0.72
C GLY A 84 -0.76 -20.71 -0.31
#